data_AF-A0A2P7Z1J2-F1
#
_entry.id   AF-A0A2P7Z1J2-F1
#
_cell.length_a   1.000
_cell.length_b   1.000
_cell.length_c   1.000
_cell.angle_alpha   90.00
_cell.angle_beta   90.00
_cell.angle_gamma   90.00
#
_symmetry.space_group_name_H-M   'P 1'
#
loop_
_entity.id
_entity.type
_entity.pdbx_description
1 polymer ?
#
loop_
_entity_poly.entity_id
_entity_poly.type
_entity_poly.pdbx_seq_one_letter_code
_entity_poly.pdbx_strand_id
1 'polypeptide(L)'
;MTIDDILKSWRDREAAADPKTARWYIVAAAAMTASSCGPDSVKLYCLATEGLPLLDELIVQRRIKEAILKTSIFYGAPKSIAALFPISDILDDEHLDRFAPRTESAKDPNDTARREAQGRAYFDTLWGPELAEQHREKNKRIYGDLYTLNMSHSLSYYISELSILSAQETQMCNAAALICSSCPVPAMWHTRGIVRFGGNVEDAAFAQGLALDVAVFYGVETGEVKRVDEIDFGNQGAEFELLK
;
A
#
# COMPACT_ATOMS: atom_id res chain seq x y z
N MET A 1 21.52 13.26 -8.69
CA MET A 1 20.62 12.10 -8.64
C MET A 1 19.20 12.62 -8.73
N THR A 2 18.46 12.17 -9.72
CA THR A 2 17.05 12.51 -9.97
C THR A 2 16.13 11.46 -9.36
N ILE A 3 14.81 11.73 -9.27
CA ILE A 3 13.86 10.71 -8.85
C ILE A 3 13.85 9.54 -9.84
N ASP A 4 13.99 9.81 -11.14
CA ASP A 4 14.08 8.78 -12.18
C ASP A 4 15.28 7.85 -11.95
N ASP A 5 16.43 8.39 -11.50
CA ASP A 5 17.60 7.57 -11.18
C ASP A 5 17.30 6.60 -10.02
N ILE A 6 16.59 7.09 -8.99
CA ILE A 6 16.18 6.26 -7.84
C ILE A 6 15.21 5.18 -8.32
N LEU A 7 14.15 5.56 -9.04
CA LEU A 7 13.13 4.63 -9.53
C LEU A 7 13.71 3.56 -10.45
N LYS A 8 14.59 3.94 -11.40
CA LYS A 8 15.30 3.00 -12.28
C LYS A 8 16.18 2.05 -11.47
N SER A 9 16.90 2.55 -10.46
CA SER A 9 17.74 1.69 -9.63
C SER A 9 16.93 0.62 -8.89
N TRP A 10 15.72 0.94 -8.42
CA TRP A 10 14.85 -0.02 -7.72
C TRP A 10 14.12 -0.96 -8.68
N ARG A 11 13.71 -0.48 -9.86
CA ARG A 11 13.23 -1.32 -10.95
C ARG A 11 14.28 -2.37 -11.32
N ASP A 12 15.53 -1.96 -11.50
CA ASP A 12 16.60 -2.85 -11.92
C ASP A 12 16.98 -3.86 -10.80
N ARG A 13 16.84 -3.47 -9.51
CA ARG A 13 17.02 -4.37 -8.34
C ARG A 13 15.96 -5.45 -8.22
N GLU A 14 14.71 -5.17 -8.63
CA GLU A 14 13.65 -6.18 -8.66
C GLU A 14 13.92 -7.28 -9.72
N ALA A 15 14.95 -7.09 -10.56
CA ALA A 15 15.25 -7.83 -11.78
C ALA A 15 14.16 -7.60 -12.85
N ALA A 16 14.35 -8.21 -14.03
CA ALA A 16 13.40 -8.14 -15.15
C ALA A 16 12.09 -8.88 -14.84
N ALA A 17 11.35 -8.39 -13.84
CA ALA A 17 10.04 -8.85 -13.44
C ALA A 17 9.01 -8.53 -14.54
N ASP A 18 8.01 -9.39 -14.69
CA ASP A 18 6.85 -9.09 -15.55
C ASP A 18 6.27 -7.73 -15.11
N PRO A 19 6.16 -6.73 -16.00
CA PRO A 19 5.63 -5.41 -15.66
C PRO A 19 4.23 -5.50 -15.00
N LYS A 20 3.43 -6.51 -15.33
CA LYS A 20 2.10 -6.72 -14.74
C LYS A 20 2.14 -7.11 -13.27
N THR A 21 3.26 -7.61 -12.76
CA THR A 21 3.40 -8.08 -11.37
C THR A 21 4.57 -7.41 -10.64
N ALA A 22 5.34 -6.54 -11.30
CA ALA A 22 6.41 -5.80 -10.64
C ALA A 22 5.86 -4.95 -9.49
N ARG A 23 6.66 -4.81 -8.44
CA ARG A 23 6.29 -4.22 -7.14
C ARG A 23 6.93 -2.85 -6.94
N TRP A 24 8.02 -2.54 -7.62
CA TRP A 24 8.73 -1.26 -7.48
C TRP A 24 7.78 -0.07 -7.72
N TYR A 25 6.92 -0.11 -8.74
CA TYR A 25 6.07 1.03 -9.06
C TYR A 25 4.89 1.20 -8.10
N ILE A 26 4.35 0.12 -7.52
CA ILE A 26 3.27 0.25 -6.53
C ILE A 26 3.80 0.78 -5.20
N VAL A 27 5.00 0.35 -4.80
CA VAL A 27 5.68 0.85 -3.60
C VAL A 27 6.09 2.31 -3.79
N ALA A 28 6.66 2.65 -4.95
CA ALA A 28 7.01 4.03 -5.29
C ALA A 28 5.77 4.93 -5.33
N ALA A 29 4.67 4.50 -5.95
CA ALA A 29 3.44 5.27 -6.01
C ALA A 29 2.90 5.61 -4.61
N ALA A 30 2.90 4.62 -3.71
CA ALA A 30 2.50 4.81 -2.31
C ALA A 30 3.43 5.79 -1.57
N ALA A 31 4.75 5.62 -1.69
CA ALA A 31 5.75 6.47 -1.04
C ALA A 31 5.69 7.92 -1.55
N MET A 32 5.72 8.12 -2.87
CA MET A 32 5.72 9.44 -3.50
C MET A 32 4.44 10.22 -3.17
N THR A 33 3.29 9.53 -3.18
CA THR A 33 2.00 10.16 -2.83
C THR A 33 1.95 10.56 -1.37
N ALA A 34 2.39 9.68 -0.46
CA ALA A 34 2.48 9.97 0.97
C ALA A 34 3.40 11.18 1.26
N SER A 35 4.52 11.29 0.52
CA SER A 35 5.45 12.43 0.56
C SER A 35 4.90 13.76 0.05
N SER A 36 3.63 13.81 -0.39
CA SER A 36 2.99 15.00 -0.99
C SER A 36 3.58 15.41 -2.34
N CYS A 37 4.21 14.47 -3.05
CA CYS A 37 4.85 14.69 -4.35
C CYS A 37 4.00 14.11 -5.50
N GLY A 38 2.67 14.19 -5.35
CA GLY A 38 1.68 13.64 -6.29
C GLY A 38 1.92 13.99 -7.76
N PRO A 39 2.28 15.24 -8.14
CA PRO A 39 2.54 15.59 -9.53
C PRO A 39 3.67 14.78 -10.20
N ASP A 40 4.65 14.27 -9.44
CA ASP A 40 5.71 13.43 -9.99
C ASP A 40 5.26 11.99 -10.31
N SER A 41 4.04 11.61 -9.94
CA SER A 41 3.45 10.31 -10.28
C SER A 41 3.31 10.09 -11.80
N VAL A 42 3.26 11.16 -12.59
CA VAL A 42 3.34 11.09 -14.06
C VAL A 42 4.67 10.50 -14.53
N LYS A 43 5.79 10.89 -13.90
CA LYS A 43 7.12 10.35 -14.24
C LYS A 43 7.20 8.87 -13.92
N LEU A 44 6.67 8.49 -12.76
CA LEU A 44 6.55 7.09 -12.35
C LEU A 44 5.71 6.28 -13.34
N TYR A 45 4.54 6.81 -13.73
CA TYR A 45 3.66 6.18 -14.70
C TYR A 45 4.38 5.93 -16.02
N CYS A 46 4.94 6.99 -16.63
CA CYS A 46 5.66 6.88 -17.90
C CYS A 46 6.83 5.89 -17.83
N LEU A 47 7.58 5.87 -16.72
CA LEU A 47 8.68 4.93 -16.53
C LEU A 47 8.20 3.47 -16.40
N ALA A 48 7.04 3.26 -15.78
CA ALA A 48 6.48 1.92 -15.57
C ALA A 48 5.79 1.35 -16.81
N THR A 49 5.37 2.20 -17.75
CA THR A 49 4.63 1.80 -18.96
C THR A 49 5.42 1.98 -20.26
N GLU A 50 6.66 2.48 -20.20
CA GLU A 50 7.50 2.71 -21.37
C GLU A 50 7.64 1.46 -22.25
N GLY A 51 7.16 1.58 -23.49
CA GLY A 51 7.26 0.52 -24.50
C GLY A 51 6.35 -0.69 -24.28
N LEU A 52 5.43 -0.65 -23.32
CA LEU A 52 4.48 -1.73 -23.09
C LEU A 52 3.38 -1.77 -24.17
N PRO A 53 2.88 -2.96 -24.53
CA PRO A 53 1.61 -3.07 -25.24
C PRO A 53 0.46 -2.48 -24.41
N LEU A 54 -0.54 -1.90 -25.08
CA LEU A 54 -1.68 -1.24 -24.42
C LEU A 54 -2.32 -2.08 -23.31
N LEU A 55 -2.54 -3.39 -23.53
CA LEU A 55 -3.14 -4.25 -22.52
C LEU A 55 -2.30 -4.37 -21.24
N ASP A 56 -0.97 -4.40 -21.37
CA ASP A 56 -0.05 -4.48 -20.22
C ASP A 56 0.06 -3.11 -19.54
N GLU A 57 0.07 -2.01 -20.31
CA GLU A 57 -0.02 -0.64 -19.79
C GLU A 57 -1.26 -0.45 -18.90
N LEU A 58 -2.44 -0.87 -19.36
CA LEU A 58 -3.67 -0.75 -18.59
C LEU A 58 -3.60 -1.54 -17.27
N ILE A 59 -2.93 -2.69 -17.24
CA ILE A 59 -2.71 -3.48 -16.01
C ILE A 59 -1.77 -2.74 -15.04
N VAL A 60 -0.66 -2.20 -15.53
CA VAL A 60 0.27 -1.40 -14.72
C VAL A 60 -0.43 -0.16 -14.16
N GLN A 61 -1.18 0.55 -15.01
CA GLN A 61 -1.97 1.70 -14.62
C GLN A 61 -2.95 1.37 -13.50
N ARG A 62 -3.71 0.27 -13.64
CA ARG A 62 -4.65 -0.23 -12.63
C ARG A 62 -3.98 -0.47 -11.29
N ARG A 63 -2.79 -1.07 -11.30
CA ARG A 63 -2.01 -1.37 -10.09
C ARG A 63 -1.47 -0.11 -9.41
N ILE A 64 -0.97 0.87 -10.17
CA ILE A 64 -0.58 2.19 -9.66
C ILE A 64 -1.79 2.89 -9.02
N LYS A 65 -2.94 2.92 -9.73
CA LYS A 65 -4.18 3.52 -9.23
C LYS A 65 -4.63 2.89 -7.91
N GLU A 66 -4.61 1.56 -7.82
CA GLU A 66 -4.99 0.84 -6.60
C GLU A 66 -4.03 1.10 -5.44
N ALA A 67 -2.71 1.16 -5.70
CA ALA A 67 -1.71 1.46 -4.67
C ALA A 67 -1.96 2.84 -4.04
N ILE A 68 -2.22 3.85 -4.89
CA ILE A 68 -2.55 5.21 -4.45
C ILE A 68 -3.89 5.23 -3.71
N LEU A 69 -4.94 4.62 -4.27
CA LEU A 69 -6.27 4.64 -3.67
C LEU A 69 -6.28 3.96 -2.29
N LYS A 70 -5.72 2.75 -2.16
CA LYS A 70 -5.70 2.01 -0.90
C LYS A 70 -4.94 2.75 0.20
N THR A 71 -3.79 3.34 -0.14
CA THR A 71 -2.92 3.98 0.85
C THR A 71 -3.40 5.38 1.25
N SER A 72 -4.38 5.94 0.54
CA SER A 72 -5.02 7.22 0.91
C SER A 72 -5.67 7.21 2.29
N ILE A 73 -5.93 6.04 2.87
CA ILE A 73 -6.40 5.92 4.26
C ILE A 73 -5.38 6.44 5.28
N PHE A 74 -4.08 6.50 4.92
CA PHE A 74 -3.01 6.91 5.83
C PHE A 74 -2.63 8.38 5.69
N TYR A 75 -2.66 8.91 4.47
CA TYR A 75 -2.20 10.27 4.17
C TYR A 75 -3.31 11.21 3.68
N GLY A 76 -4.54 10.71 3.58
CA GLY A 76 -5.74 11.46 3.21
C GLY A 76 -6.03 11.53 1.71
N ALA A 77 -7.32 11.69 1.39
CA ALA A 77 -7.82 11.81 0.02
C ALA A 77 -7.21 12.97 -0.81
N PRO A 78 -6.85 14.14 -0.24
CA PRO A 78 -6.28 15.22 -1.05
C PRO A 78 -4.99 14.84 -1.78
N LYS A 79 -4.11 14.05 -1.15
CA LYS A 79 -2.85 13.64 -1.80
C LYS A 79 -3.08 12.59 -2.88
N SER A 80 -4.05 11.68 -2.71
CA SER A 80 -4.37 10.72 -3.77
C SER A 80 -4.93 11.41 -5.01
N ILE A 81 -5.77 12.44 -4.84
CA ILE A 81 -6.25 13.29 -5.94
C ILE A 81 -5.07 13.98 -6.65
N ALA A 82 -4.17 14.60 -5.87
CA ALA A 82 -2.99 15.29 -6.40
C ALA A 82 -2.01 14.37 -7.15
N ALA A 83 -2.11 13.04 -6.96
CA ALA A 83 -1.35 12.05 -7.71
C ALA A 83 -2.14 11.48 -8.91
N LEU A 84 -3.42 11.14 -8.73
CA LEU A 84 -4.20 10.50 -9.78
C LEU A 84 -4.63 11.44 -10.90
N PHE A 85 -4.96 12.70 -10.61
CA PHE A 85 -5.45 13.63 -11.61
C PHE A 85 -4.37 13.94 -12.68
N PRO A 86 -3.11 14.25 -12.32
CA PRO A 86 -2.06 14.46 -13.33
C PRO A 86 -1.81 13.25 -14.24
N ILE A 87 -1.94 12.02 -13.72
CA ILE A 87 -1.88 10.82 -14.57
C ILE A 87 -3.06 10.80 -15.55
N SER A 88 -4.27 11.11 -15.09
CA SER A 88 -5.45 11.15 -15.96
C SER A 88 -5.35 12.21 -17.06
N ASP A 89 -4.71 13.35 -16.78
CA ASP A 89 -4.63 14.48 -17.71
C ASP A 89 -3.76 14.20 -18.96
N ILE A 90 -2.91 13.17 -18.90
CA ILE A 90 -2.03 12.77 -20.01
C ILE A 90 -2.56 11.59 -20.83
N LEU A 91 -3.72 11.02 -20.47
CA LEU A 91 -4.27 9.82 -21.08
C LEU A 91 -5.45 10.17 -21.98
N ASP A 92 -5.55 9.48 -23.12
CA ASP A 92 -6.79 9.44 -23.89
C ASP A 92 -7.74 8.34 -23.38
N ASP A 93 -8.93 8.26 -23.98
CA ASP A 93 -9.96 7.30 -23.58
C ASP A 93 -9.54 5.83 -23.76
N GLU A 94 -8.65 5.53 -24.72
CA GLU A 94 -8.20 4.17 -25.03
C GLU A 94 -7.13 3.70 -24.02
N HIS A 95 -6.32 4.64 -23.53
CA HIS A 95 -5.27 4.41 -22.53
C HIS A 95 -5.78 4.57 -21.09
N LEU A 96 -7.06 4.88 -20.87
CA LEU A 96 -7.63 5.06 -19.53
C LEU A 96 -8.30 3.77 -19.02
N ASP A 97 -7.65 3.05 -18.11
CA ASP A 97 -8.22 1.91 -17.39
C ASP A 97 -9.36 2.35 -16.47
N ARG A 98 -10.51 1.69 -16.59
CA ARG A 98 -11.75 2.01 -15.87
C ARG A 98 -12.21 0.90 -14.92
N PHE A 99 -11.42 -0.17 -14.76
CA PHE A 99 -11.78 -1.27 -13.88
C PHE A 99 -11.86 -0.80 -12.42
N ALA A 100 -12.98 -1.07 -11.77
CA ALA A 100 -13.27 -0.54 -10.44
C ALA A 100 -13.95 -1.60 -9.57
N PRO A 101 -13.20 -2.49 -8.90
CA PRO A 101 -13.76 -3.68 -8.25
C PRO A 101 -14.79 -3.34 -7.17
N ARG A 102 -14.60 -2.21 -6.47
CA ARG A 102 -15.52 -1.72 -5.42
C ARG A 102 -16.84 -1.20 -5.99
N THR A 103 -16.79 -0.49 -7.11
CA THR A 103 -17.99 0.03 -7.77
C THR A 103 -18.78 -1.08 -8.47
N GLU A 104 -18.07 -2.02 -9.09
CA GLU A 104 -18.67 -3.17 -9.74
C GLU A 104 -19.35 -4.11 -8.74
N SER A 105 -18.69 -4.40 -7.61
CA SER A 105 -19.23 -5.28 -6.57
C SER A 105 -20.38 -4.68 -5.77
N ALA A 106 -20.48 -3.35 -5.68
CA ALA A 106 -21.55 -2.67 -4.93
C ALA A 106 -22.97 -2.98 -5.45
N LYS A 107 -23.08 -3.60 -6.64
CA LYS A 107 -24.34 -4.09 -7.20
C LYS A 107 -24.83 -5.39 -6.55
N ASP A 108 -23.96 -6.13 -5.86
CA ASP A 108 -24.30 -7.35 -5.13
C ASP A 108 -24.80 -6.98 -3.72
N PRO A 109 -26.04 -7.36 -3.33
CA PRO A 109 -26.56 -7.10 -2.00
C PRO A 109 -25.76 -7.77 -0.87
N ASN A 110 -24.94 -8.77 -1.17
CA ASN A 110 -24.07 -9.44 -0.20
C ASN A 110 -22.68 -8.81 -0.10
N ASP A 111 -22.35 -7.79 -0.89
CA ASP A 111 -20.98 -7.25 -0.96
C ASP A 111 -20.49 -6.73 0.39
N THR A 112 -21.35 -6.05 1.16
CA THR A 112 -21.01 -5.56 2.50
C THR A 112 -20.60 -6.70 3.43
N ALA A 113 -21.43 -7.73 3.56
CA ALA A 113 -21.14 -8.88 4.43
C ALA A 113 -19.89 -9.64 3.97
N ARG A 114 -19.70 -9.78 2.65
CA ARG A 114 -18.52 -10.39 2.05
C ARG A 114 -17.24 -9.60 2.39
N ARG A 115 -17.28 -8.27 2.25
CA ARG A 115 -16.15 -7.38 2.58
C ARG A 115 -15.83 -7.40 4.07
N GLU A 116 -16.82 -7.40 4.94
CA GLU A 116 -16.61 -7.52 6.39
C GLU A 116 -15.95 -8.84 6.77
N ALA A 117 -16.39 -9.95 6.19
CA ALA A 117 -15.76 -11.26 6.40
C ALA A 117 -14.31 -11.28 5.89
N GLN A 118 -14.06 -10.73 4.71
CA GLN A 118 -12.73 -10.61 4.12
C GLN A 118 -11.81 -9.71 4.96
N GLY A 119 -12.31 -8.56 5.42
CA GLY A 119 -11.60 -7.64 6.30
C GLY A 119 -11.24 -8.26 7.63
N ARG A 120 -12.15 -9.03 8.23
CA ARG A 120 -11.88 -9.79 9.46
C ARG A 120 -10.77 -10.81 9.26
N ALA A 121 -10.88 -11.66 8.24
CA ALA A 121 -9.87 -12.67 7.95
C ALA A 121 -8.49 -12.03 7.66
N TYR A 122 -8.48 -10.94 6.90
CA TYR A 122 -7.26 -10.17 6.64
C TYR A 122 -6.65 -9.62 7.94
N PHE A 123 -7.46 -9.06 8.84
CA PHE A 123 -6.96 -8.55 10.13
C PHE A 123 -6.36 -9.66 10.98
N ASP A 124 -7.03 -10.80 11.03
CA ASP A 124 -6.62 -11.96 11.83
C ASP A 124 -5.28 -12.51 11.31
N THR A 125 -5.03 -12.50 10.00
CA THR A 125 -3.70 -12.81 9.43
C THR A 125 -2.66 -11.74 9.78
N LEU A 126 -3.04 -10.46 9.68
CA LEU A 126 -2.11 -9.35 9.93
C LEU A 126 -1.63 -9.30 11.38
N TRP A 127 -2.46 -9.67 12.36
CA TRP A 127 -2.16 -9.52 13.79
C TRP A 127 -2.05 -10.82 14.57
N GLY A 128 -2.54 -11.94 14.02
CA GLY A 128 -2.86 -13.14 14.79
C GLY A 128 -4.28 -13.01 15.40
N PRO A 129 -5.10 -14.08 15.43
CA PRO A 129 -6.52 -13.98 15.80
C PRO A 129 -6.79 -13.36 17.18
N GLU A 130 -5.97 -13.70 18.18
CA GLU A 130 -6.16 -13.20 19.55
C GLU A 130 -5.87 -11.70 19.66
N LEU A 131 -4.73 -11.25 19.16
CA LEU A 131 -4.36 -9.83 19.14
C LEU A 131 -5.33 -9.03 18.26
N ALA A 132 -5.75 -9.60 17.11
CA ALA A 132 -6.74 -8.98 16.24
C ALA A 132 -8.04 -8.67 17.00
N GLU A 133 -8.53 -9.59 17.84
CA GLU A 133 -9.71 -9.36 18.66
C GLU A 133 -9.47 -8.29 19.73
N GLN A 134 -8.34 -8.34 20.44
CA GLN A 134 -8.00 -7.31 21.43
C GLN A 134 -7.94 -5.91 20.81
N HIS A 135 -7.37 -5.78 19.60
CA HIS A 135 -7.34 -4.53 18.86
C HIS A 135 -8.75 -4.05 18.48
N ARG A 136 -9.64 -4.94 18.01
CA ARG A 136 -11.03 -4.59 17.68
C ARG A 136 -11.78 -4.08 18.90
N GLU A 137 -11.69 -4.76 20.03
CA GLU A 137 -12.34 -4.35 21.27
C GLU A 137 -11.77 -3.04 21.82
N LYS A 138 -10.46 -2.83 21.72
CA LYS A 138 -9.83 -1.55 22.07
C LYS A 138 -10.37 -0.40 21.21
N ASN A 139 -10.51 -0.59 19.89
CA ASN A 139 -11.07 0.42 18.99
C ASN A 139 -12.51 0.79 19.40
N LYS A 140 -13.38 -0.20 19.63
CA LYS A 140 -14.76 0.04 20.08
C LYS A 140 -14.83 0.80 21.40
N ARG A 141 -13.98 0.41 22.36
CA ARG A 141 -13.97 0.98 23.72
C ARG A 141 -13.47 2.43 23.75
N ILE A 142 -12.44 2.77 22.97
CA ILE A 142 -11.88 4.13 22.95
C ILE A 142 -12.88 5.09 22.32
N TYR A 143 -13.39 4.73 21.14
CA TYR A 143 -14.34 5.53 20.39
C TYR A 143 -14.98 4.67 19.30
N GLY A 144 -16.29 4.43 19.37
CA GLY A 144 -16.99 3.53 18.44
C GLY A 144 -16.77 3.88 16.97
N ASP A 145 -16.70 5.17 16.62
CA ASP A 145 -16.47 5.59 15.24
C ASP A 145 -15.03 5.33 14.78
N LEU A 146 -14.06 5.16 15.69
CA LEU A 146 -12.72 4.68 15.35
C LEU A 146 -12.75 3.24 14.82
N TYR A 147 -13.60 2.39 15.41
CA TYR A 147 -13.85 1.05 14.88
C TYR A 147 -14.52 1.13 13.50
N THR A 148 -15.55 1.95 13.36
CA THR A 148 -16.25 2.16 12.08
C THR A 148 -15.29 2.63 10.99
N LEU A 149 -14.44 3.61 11.28
CA LEU A 149 -13.44 4.12 10.34
C LEU A 149 -12.41 3.05 9.97
N ASN A 150 -11.73 2.46 10.96
CA ASN A 150 -10.59 1.61 10.68
C ASN A 150 -10.99 0.22 10.21
N MET A 151 -11.99 -0.41 10.83
CA MET A 151 -12.35 -1.81 10.56
C MET A 151 -13.36 -1.92 9.42
N SER A 152 -14.45 -1.14 9.47
CA SER A 152 -15.51 -1.25 8.46
C SER A 152 -15.13 -0.55 7.15
N HIS A 153 -14.63 0.69 7.22
CA HIS A 153 -14.30 1.44 6.00
C HIS A 153 -12.88 1.12 5.50
N SER A 154 -11.84 1.48 6.26
CA SER A 154 -10.46 1.35 5.79
C SER A 154 -10.07 -0.10 5.51
N LEU A 155 -10.25 -0.99 6.49
CA LEU A 155 -9.80 -2.37 6.37
C LEU A 155 -10.69 -3.19 5.43
N SER A 156 -11.98 -3.30 5.72
CA SER A 156 -12.89 -4.17 4.96
C SER A 156 -13.13 -3.66 3.54
N TYR A 157 -13.25 -2.34 3.34
CA TYR A 157 -13.53 -1.79 2.02
C TYR A 157 -12.27 -1.58 1.17
N TYR A 158 -11.19 -1.04 1.75
CA TYR A 158 -9.99 -0.67 0.98
C TYR A 158 -8.87 -1.68 1.10
N ILE A 159 -8.33 -1.93 2.29
CA ILE A 159 -7.11 -2.72 2.45
C ILE A 159 -7.33 -4.19 2.07
N SER A 160 -8.45 -4.78 2.47
CA SER A 160 -8.68 -6.22 2.26
C SER A 160 -9.16 -6.58 0.86
N GLU A 161 -9.45 -5.62 -0.02
CA GLU A 161 -9.81 -5.86 -1.43
C GLU A 161 -8.59 -6.43 -2.20
N LEU A 162 -8.69 -7.60 -2.82
CA LEU A 162 -7.53 -8.27 -3.43
C LEU A 162 -7.62 -8.44 -4.95
N SER A 163 -8.62 -7.83 -5.60
CA SER A 163 -8.85 -8.02 -7.04
C SER A 163 -7.77 -7.41 -7.95
N ILE A 164 -6.89 -6.55 -7.43
CA ILE A 164 -5.84 -5.86 -8.20
C ILE A 164 -4.45 -6.09 -7.58
N LEU A 165 -4.30 -5.79 -6.30
CA LEU A 165 -3.08 -6.04 -5.54
C LEU A 165 -3.29 -7.20 -4.58
N SER A 166 -2.29 -8.07 -4.47
CA SER A 166 -2.28 -9.15 -3.48
C SER A 166 -2.20 -8.58 -2.06
N ALA A 167 -2.42 -9.45 -1.07
CA ALA A 167 -2.32 -9.05 0.33
C ALA A 167 -0.89 -8.61 0.68
N GLN A 168 0.13 -9.32 0.17
CA GLN A 168 1.54 -8.98 0.33
C GLN A 168 1.86 -7.63 -0.31
N GLU A 169 1.46 -7.42 -1.57
CA GLU A 169 1.67 -6.16 -2.31
C GLU A 169 1.01 -4.98 -1.60
N THR A 170 -0.20 -5.19 -1.06
CA THR A 170 -0.90 -4.20 -0.26
C THR A 170 -0.12 -3.83 1.01
N GLN A 171 0.48 -4.80 1.70
CA GLN A 171 1.31 -4.52 2.87
C GLN A 171 2.60 -3.78 2.52
N MET A 172 3.23 -4.09 1.38
CA MET A 172 4.39 -3.34 0.89
C MET A 172 4.04 -1.86 0.64
N CYS A 173 2.88 -1.60 0.02
CA CYS A 173 2.38 -0.23 -0.18
C CYS A 173 2.05 0.47 1.14
N ASN A 174 1.40 -0.23 2.08
CA ASN A 174 1.04 0.33 3.39
C ASN A 174 2.28 0.71 4.20
N ALA A 175 3.29 -0.16 4.25
CA ALA A 175 4.56 0.12 4.91
C ALA A 175 5.22 1.37 4.32
N ALA A 176 5.30 1.45 3.00
CA ALA A 176 5.88 2.60 2.31
C ALA A 176 5.13 3.91 2.58
N ALA A 177 3.80 3.89 2.48
CA ALA A 177 2.97 5.06 2.77
C ALA A 177 3.12 5.54 4.22
N LEU A 178 3.19 4.63 5.19
CA LEU A 178 3.32 4.96 6.61
C LEU A 178 4.73 5.47 6.96
N ILE A 179 5.78 4.95 6.34
CA ILE A 179 7.15 5.49 6.44
C ILE A 179 7.16 6.95 5.99
N CYS A 180 6.63 7.23 4.79
CA CYS A 180 6.58 8.57 4.20
C CYS A 180 5.50 9.48 4.83
N SER A 181 4.74 8.97 5.80
CA SER A 181 3.77 9.74 6.60
C SER A 181 4.21 9.91 8.06
N SER A 182 5.50 9.70 8.37
CA SER A 182 6.06 9.82 9.72
C SER A 182 5.34 8.96 10.78
N CYS A 183 4.86 7.77 10.39
CA CYS A 183 4.11 6.86 11.24
C CYS A 183 4.92 5.58 11.53
N PRO A 184 6.04 5.65 12.29
CA PRO A 184 7.02 4.55 12.39
C PRO A 184 6.46 3.29 13.04
N VAL A 185 5.59 3.42 14.05
CA VAL A 185 5.00 2.26 14.74
C VAL A 185 4.05 1.49 13.80
N PRO A 186 3.05 2.11 13.16
CA PRO A 186 2.27 1.44 12.13
C PRO A 186 3.11 0.94 10.95
N ALA A 187 4.14 1.68 10.52
CA ALA A 187 5.04 1.23 9.45
C ALA A 187 5.68 -0.12 9.80
N MET A 188 6.23 -0.26 11.01
CA MET A 188 6.77 -1.54 11.49
C MET A 188 5.72 -2.66 11.46
N TRP A 189 4.47 -2.40 11.84
CA TRP A 189 3.40 -3.39 11.81
C TRP A 189 3.12 -3.91 10.40
N HIS A 190 3.04 -2.98 9.44
CA HIS A 190 2.81 -3.33 8.03
C HIS A 190 4.04 -3.97 7.38
N THR A 191 5.25 -3.63 7.80
CA THR A 191 6.47 -4.35 7.39
C THR A 191 6.43 -5.82 7.84
N ARG A 192 6.01 -6.10 9.08
CA ARG A 192 5.74 -7.49 9.54
C ARG A 192 4.63 -8.16 8.71
N GLY A 193 3.62 -7.39 8.34
CA GLY A 193 2.52 -7.81 7.47
C GLY A 193 2.99 -8.41 6.15
N ILE A 194 4.05 -7.87 5.54
CA ILE A 194 4.61 -8.39 4.28
C ILE A 194 4.95 -9.88 4.41
N VAL A 195 5.63 -10.26 5.52
CA VAL A 195 6.00 -11.66 5.79
C VAL A 195 4.79 -12.51 6.18
N ARG A 196 3.86 -11.96 6.99
CA ARG A 196 2.63 -12.65 7.40
C ARG A 196 1.72 -13.03 6.23
N PHE A 197 1.76 -12.27 5.15
CA PHE A 197 1.02 -12.56 3.92
C PHE A 197 1.84 -13.32 2.85
N GLY A 198 2.90 -14.03 3.27
CA GLY A 198 3.63 -14.96 2.43
C GLY A 198 4.86 -14.38 1.72
N GLY A 199 5.22 -13.13 2.01
CA GLY A 199 6.50 -12.55 1.60
C GLY A 199 7.67 -13.02 2.46
N ASN A 200 8.87 -12.59 2.08
CA ASN A 200 10.09 -12.81 2.87
C ASN A 200 10.67 -11.48 3.41
N VAL A 201 11.78 -11.58 4.14
CA VAL A 201 12.45 -10.42 4.74
C VAL A 201 13.05 -9.52 3.66
N GLU A 202 13.45 -10.09 2.53
CA GLU A 202 13.96 -9.36 1.37
C GLU A 202 12.87 -8.49 0.73
N ASP A 203 11.62 -8.98 0.64
CA ASP A 203 10.47 -8.20 0.18
C ASP A 203 10.17 -7.04 1.12
N ALA A 204 10.29 -7.28 2.44
CA ALA A 204 10.16 -6.24 3.45
C ALA A 204 11.27 -5.19 3.34
N ALA A 205 12.52 -5.62 3.15
CA ALA A 205 13.68 -4.75 2.95
C ALA A 205 13.55 -3.94 1.66
N PHE A 206 13.02 -4.56 0.59
CA PHE A 206 12.76 -3.90 -0.68
C PHE A 206 11.75 -2.76 -0.51
N ALA A 207 10.60 -3.02 0.11
CA ALA A 207 9.57 -2.02 0.32
C ALA A 207 10.05 -0.86 1.21
N GLN A 208 10.70 -1.19 2.34
CA GLN A 208 11.23 -0.19 3.26
C GLN A 208 12.36 0.64 2.62
N GLY A 209 13.29 0.00 1.92
CA GLY A 209 14.42 0.68 1.29
C GLY A 209 13.97 1.68 0.23
N LEU A 210 13.07 1.27 -0.67
CA LEU A 210 12.53 2.17 -1.69
C LEU A 210 11.77 3.35 -1.07
N ALA A 211 10.94 3.11 -0.05
CA ALA A 211 10.23 4.17 0.64
C ALA A 211 11.17 5.19 1.30
N LEU A 212 12.25 4.71 1.93
CA LEU A 212 13.24 5.58 2.57
C LEU A 212 14.06 6.38 1.56
N ASP A 213 14.45 5.79 0.43
CA ASP A 213 15.15 6.52 -0.64
C ASP A 213 14.26 7.62 -1.23
N VAL A 214 12.96 7.33 -1.42
CA VAL A 214 11.96 8.33 -1.84
C VAL A 214 11.81 9.42 -0.78
N ALA A 215 11.70 9.07 0.51
CA ALA A 215 11.59 10.05 1.58
C ALA A 215 12.82 10.96 1.65
N VAL A 216 14.02 10.39 1.55
CA VAL A 216 15.29 11.15 1.51
C VAL A 216 15.33 12.10 0.32
N PHE A 217 14.95 11.62 -0.88
CA PHE A 217 14.95 12.45 -2.09
C PHE A 217 14.04 13.67 -1.96
N TYR A 218 12.85 13.50 -1.39
CA TYR A 218 11.87 14.58 -1.20
C TYR A 218 12.04 15.35 0.10
N GLY A 219 13.03 15.02 0.94
CA GLY A 219 13.27 15.70 2.21
C GLY A 219 12.15 15.50 3.24
N VAL A 220 11.47 14.36 3.19
CA VAL A 220 10.36 14.02 4.10
C VAL A 220 10.91 13.34 5.34
N GLU A 221 10.52 13.82 6.52
CA GLU A 221 10.81 13.15 7.79
C GLU A 221 10.08 11.82 7.87
N THR A 222 10.73 10.78 8.40
CA THR A 222 10.14 9.45 8.53
C THR A 222 9.91 9.05 9.99
N GLY A 223 10.41 9.85 10.94
CA GLY A 223 10.45 9.50 12.35
C GLY A 223 11.44 8.36 12.64
N GLU A 224 11.30 7.73 13.80
CA GLU A 224 12.15 6.61 14.23
C GLU A 224 11.68 5.28 13.59
N VAL A 225 11.80 5.17 12.26
CA VAL A 225 11.45 3.94 11.54
C VAL A 225 12.43 2.83 11.94
N LYS A 226 11.87 1.78 12.54
CA LYS A 226 12.62 0.55 12.86
C LYS A 226 13.08 -0.13 11.57
N ARG A 227 14.37 -0.39 11.44
CA ARG A 227 14.95 -0.99 10.23
C ARG A 227 14.61 -2.46 10.13
N VAL A 228 14.49 -2.99 8.91
CA VAL A 228 14.08 -4.39 8.68
C VAL A 228 14.93 -5.40 9.45
N ASP A 229 16.24 -5.18 9.53
CA ASP A 229 17.19 -6.01 10.28
C ASP A 229 17.02 -5.93 11.81
N GLU A 230 16.35 -4.89 12.31
CA GLU A 230 16.00 -4.73 13.72
C GLU A 230 14.61 -5.28 14.06
N ILE A 231 13.75 -5.50 13.06
CA ILE A 231 12.40 -6.00 13.25
C ILE A 231 12.44 -7.49 13.56
N ASP A 232 11.95 -7.85 14.75
CA ASP A 232 11.57 -9.23 15.02
C ASP A 232 10.31 -9.57 14.22
N PHE A 233 10.45 -10.43 13.22
CA PHE A 233 9.34 -10.95 12.42
C PHE A 233 8.57 -12.09 13.11
N GLY A 234 9.10 -12.58 14.24
CA GLY A 234 8.56 -13.68 15.01
C GLY A 234 8.70 -15.03 14.30
N ASN A 235 9.05 -16.07 15.05
CA ASN A 235 8.45 -17.38 14.79
C ASN A 235 6.98 -17.26 15.23
N GLN A 236 6.02 -17.80 14.47
CA GLN A 236 4.58 -17.71 14.75
C GLN A 236 4.26 -17.82 16.27
N GLY A 237 4.07 -16.69 16.97
CA GLY A 237 3.73 -16.68 18.41
C GLY A 237 4.60 -15.84 19.36
N ALA A 238 5.07 -14.65 18.96
CA ALA A 238 5.67 -13.70 19.92
C ALA A 238 4.76 -12.48 20.16
N GLU A 239 4.54 -12.21 21.45
CA GLU A 239 3.67 -11.17 22.01
C GLU A 239 4.03 -9.77 21.50
N PHE A 240 3.01 -9.05 21.03
CA PHE A 240 3.09 -7.63 20.80
C PHE A 240 2.96 -6.91 22.15
N GLU A 241 4.02 -6.24 22.61
CA GLU A 241 3.87 -5.22 23.64
C GLU A 241 3.02 -4.09 23.06
N LEU A 242 1.72 -4.12 23.38
CA LEU A 242 0.87 -2.96 23.26
C LEU A 242 1.46 -1.89 24.18
N LEU A 243 1.81 -0.73 23.60
CA LEU A 243 2.20 0.48 24.30
C LEU A 243 1.33 0.62 25.57
N LYS A 244 1.99 0.48 26.73
CA LYS A 244 1.41 0.70 28.06
C LYS A 244 1.06 2.17 28.25
#